data_AF-A0A365ZVD3-F1
#
_entry.id   AF-A0A365ZVD3-F1
#
_cell.length_a   1.000
_cell.length_b   1.000
_cell.length_c   1.000
_cell.angle_alpha   90.00
_cell.angle_beta   90.00
_cell.angle_gamma   90.00
#
_symmetry.space_group_name_H-M   'P 1'
#
loop_
_entity.id
_entity.type
_entity.pdbx_description
1 polymer ?
#
loop_
_entity_poly.entity_id
_entity_poly.type
_entity_poly.pdbx_seq_one_letter_code
_entity_poly.pdbx_strand_id
1 'polypeptide(L)'
;MCEARQEMHGDPDAMRRFAERLHAPGVDVEVVDVPACQGGTQACAAFTTADALSTVALADFLRDTTQAIATLKAVAFTAAEDYEATDRAGAQAVTGTVLGIVLREV
;
A
#
# COMPACT_ATOMS: atom_id res chain seq x y z
N MET A 1 6.83 -32.66 14.79
CA MET A 1 7.82 -31.69 14.27
C MET A 1 7.05 -30.44 13.90
N CYS A 2 7.14 -29.38 14.70
CA CYS A 2 6.67 -28.08 14.26
C CYS A 2 7.72 -27.59 13.26
N GLU A 3 7.35 -27.48 11.98
CA GLU A 3 8.19 -26.80 11.00
C GLU A 3 8.57 -25.43 11.57
N ALA A 4 9.86 -25.07 11.47
CA ALA A 4 10.32 -23.76 11.88
C ALA A 4 9.48 -22.74 11.13
N ARG A 5 8.53 -22.13 11.84
CA ARG A 5 7.68 -21.05 11.36
C ARG A 5 8.65 -20.04 10.75
N GLN A 6 8.57 -19.84 9.44
CA GLN A 6 9.47 -18.97 8.69
C GLN A 6 9.58 -17.66 9.47
N GLU A 7 10.76 -17.42 10.09
CA GLU A 7 10.92 -16.33 11.04
C GLU A 7 10.64 -15.03 10.29
N MET A 8 9.52 -14.40 10.63
CA MET A 8 9.17 -13.11 10.07
C MET A 8 10.07 -12.06 10.73
N HIS A 9 11.23 -11.81 10.12
CA HIS A 9 12.11 -10.72 10.49
C HIS A 9 11.52 -9.39 9.99
N GLY A 10 10.49 -8.89 10.66
CA GLY A 10 9.94 -7.56 10.42
C GLY A 10 10.80 -6.50 11.12
N ASP A 11 11.19 -5.45 10.39
CA ASP A 11 11.73 -4.21 10.97
C ASP A 11 10.62 -3.14 10.93
N PRO A 12 9.98 -2.82 12.07
CA PRO A 12 8.91 -1.81 12.14
C PRO A 12 9.36 -0.43 11.67
N ASP A 13 10.62 -0.04 11.90
CA ASP A 13 11.15 1.26 11.47
C ASP A 13 11.36 1.30 9.95
N ALA A 14 11.78 0.20 9.34
CA ALA A 14 11.83 0.09 7.89
C ALA A 14 10.43 0.19 7.27
N MET A 15 9.42 -0.44 7.88
CA MET A 15 8.02 -0.39 7.42
C MET A 15 7.43 1.03 7.51
N ARG A 16 7.63 1.72 8.63
CA ARG A 16 7.22 3.13 8.80
C ARG A 16 7.87 4.03 7.76
N ARG A 17 9.20 3.93 7.58
CA ARG A 17 9.93 4.70 6.56
C ARG A 17 9.46 4.39 5.15
N PHE A 18 9.12 3.14 4.86
CA PHE A 18 8.53 2.76 3.58
C PHE A 18 7.16 3.44 3.37
N ALA A 19 6.30 3.39 4.38
CA ALA A 19 4.98 4.04 4.35
C ALA A 19 5.06 5.57 4.19
N GLU A 20 6.04 6.21 4.82
CA GLU A 20 6.30 7.65 4.69
C GLU A 20 6.80 8.04 3.29
N ARG A 21 7.62 7.19 2.66
CA ARG A 21 8.12 7.42 1.30
C ARG A 21 7.08 7.16 0.21
N LEU A 22 6.02 6.38 0.50
CA LEU A 22 4.92 6.20 -0.43
C LEU A 22 4.13 7.49 -0.58
N HIS A 23 4.23 8.09 -1.77
CA HIS A 23 3.48 9.26 -2.18
C HIS A 23 2.58 8.86 -3.34
N ALA A 24 1.28 9.08 -3.17
CA ALA A 24 0.36 8.94 -4.28
C ALA A 24 0.47 10.19 -5.18
N PRO A 25 0.38 10.04 -6.51
CA PRO A 25 0.28 11.20 -7.38
C PRO A 25 -0.96 12.03 -6.99
N GLY A 26 -0.79 13.36 -6.93
CA GLY A 26 -1.93 14.27 -6.82
C GLY A 26 -2.62 14.31 -8.18
N VAL A 27 -3.76 13.64 -8.31
CA VAL A 27 -4.45 13.52 -9.59
C VAL A 27 -5.75 14.31 -9.50
N ASP A 28 -5.73 15.54 -10.01
CA ASP A 28 -6.94 16.30 -10.34
C ASP A 28 -7.23 16.05 -11.83
N VAL A 29 -8.01 15.01 -12.14
CA VAL A 29 -8.47 14.80 -13.52
C VAL A 29 -9.75 15.59 -13.71
N GLU A 30 -9.61 16.76 -14.32
CA GLU A 30 -10.75 17.45 -14.89
C GLU A 30 -11.14 16.74 -16.19
N VAL A 31 -12.41 16.31 -16.30
CA VAL A 31 -12.93 15.78 -17.56
C VAL A 31 -13.06 16.96 -18.52
N VAL A 32 -12.07 17.12 -19.40
CA VAL A 32 -12.12 18.14 -20.44
C VAL A 32 -13.16 17.72 -21.47
N ASP A 33 -14.15 18.56 -21.73
CA ASP A 33 -15.12 18.35 -22.78
C ASP A 33 -14.40 18.19 -24.12
N VAL A 34 -14.58 17.04 -24.77
CA VAL A 34 -13.91 16.76 -26.05
C VAL A 34 -14.64 17.54 -27.14
N PRO A 35 -13.99 18.52 -27.78
CA PRO A 35 -14.65 19.34 -28.78
C PRO A 35 -15.08 18.46 -29.96
N ALA A 36 -16.33 18.62 -30.40
CA ALA A 36 -16.86 17.92 -31.56
C ALA A 36 -15.99 18.24 -32.79
N CYS A 37 -15.58 17.21 -33.54
CA CYS A 37 -14.78 17.42 -34.74
C CYS A 37 -15.59 18.18 -35.81
N GLN A 38 -15.23 19.44 -36.02
CA GLN A 38 -15.89 20.37 -36.95
C GLN A 38 -15.69 19.98 -38.43
N GLY A 39 -14.76 19.08 -38.74
CA GLY A 39 -14.33 18.75 -40.11
C GLY A 39 -15.14 17.70 -40.86
N GLY A 40 -16.15 17.07 -40.23
CA GLY A 40 -17.10 16.15 -40.90
C GLY A 40 -16.53 14.82 -41.43
N THR A 41 -15.21 14.60 -41.39
CA THR A 41 -14.60 13.34 -41.83
C THR A 41 -14.71 12.25 -40.76
N GLN A 42 -15.09 11.03 -41.15
CA GLN A 42 -15.22 9.88 -40.25
C GLN A 42 -13.92 9.55 -39.48
N ALA A 43 -12.76 9.76 -40.11
CA ALA A 43 -11.46 9.56 -39.48
C ALA A 43 -11.24 10.51 -38.29
N CYS A 44 -11.60 11.78 -38.41
CA CYS A 44 -11.45 12.75 -37.33
C CYS A 44 -12.32 12.38 -36.11
N ALA A 45 -13.57 11.99 -36.34
CA ALA A 45 -14.46 11.54 -35.28
C ALA A 45 -13.92 10.29 -34.55
N ALA A 46 -13.30 9.36 -35.29
CA ALA A 46 -12.67 8.18 -34.70
C ALA A 46 -11.47 8.54 -33.82
N PHE A 47 -10.59 9.45 -34.27
CA PHE A 47 -9.43 9.90 -33.48
C PHE A 47 -9.85 10.67 -32.23
N THR A 48 -10.81 11.59 -32.32
CA THR A 48 -11.31 12.32 -31.14
C THR A 48 -11.96 11.39 -30.12
N THR A 49 -12.67 10.36 -30.58
CA THR A 49 -13.26 9.36 -29.69
C THR A 49 -12.19 8.49 -29.02
N ALA A 50 -11.18 8.06 -29.77
CA ALA A 50 -10.07 7.27 -29.22
C ALA A 50 -9.27 8.06 -28.18
N ASP A 51 -9.04 9.36 -28.42
CA ASP A 51 -8.37 10.27 -27.50
C ASP A 51 -9.18 10.47 -26.20
N ALA A 52 -10.49 10.69 -26.34
CA ALA A 52 -11.42 10.79 -25.21
C ALA A 52 -11.38 9.54 -24.31
N LEU A 53 -11.52 8.36 -24.92
CA LEU A 53 -11.53 7.09 -24.21
C LEU A 53 -10.18 6.80 -23.54
N SER A 54 -9.08 7.14 -24.20
CA SER A 54 -7.73 6.97 -23.65
C SER A 54 -7.49 7.89 -22.46
N THR A 55 -8.00 9.13 -22.52
CA THR A 55 -7.93 10.09 -21.41
C THR A 55 -8.73 9.60 -20.20
N VAL A 56 -9.96 9.11 -20.42
CA VAL A 56 -10.78 8.52 -19.34
C VAL A 56 -10.10 7.30 -18.73
N ALA A 57 -9.58 6.39 -19.56
CA ALA A 57 -8.90 5.20 -19.08
C ALA A 57 -7.64 5.53 -18.25
N LEU A 58 -6.86 6.53 -18.68
CA LEU A 58 -5.71 7.02 -17.93
C LEU A 58 -6.14 7.63 -16.59
N ALA A 59 -7.23 8.41 -16.59
CA ALA A 59 -7.76 9.01 -15.38
C ALA A 59 -8.18 7.97 -14.34
N ASP A 60 -8.89 6.93 -14.78
CA ASP A 60 -9.32 5.83 -13.92
C ASP A 60 -8.10 5.06 -13.37
N PHE A 61 -7.13 4.74 -14.23
CA PHE A 61 -5.90 4.10 -13.80
C PHE A 61 -5.14 4.90 -12.74
N LEU A 62 -5.05 6.22 -12.90
CA LEU A 62 -4.39 7.11 -11.95
C LEU A 62 -5.15 7.17 -10.61
N ARG A 63 -6.49 7.17 -10.64
CA ARG A 63 -7.34 7.11 -9.43
C ARG A 63 -7.14 5.78 -8.69
N ASP A 64 -7.19 4.66 -9.39
CA ASP A 64 -7.00 3.33 -8.81
C ASP A 64 -5.60 3.17 -8.22
N THR A 65 -4.58 3.68 -8.91
CA THR A 65 -3.20 3.68 -8.42
C THR A 65 -3.06 4.50 -7.14
N THR A 66 -3.71 5.67 -7.08
CA THR A 66 -3.72 6.52 -5.89
C THR A 66 -4.34 5.79 -4.70
N GLN A 67 -5.48 5.12 -4.91
CA GLN A 67 -6.13 4.31 -3.87
C GLN A 67 -5.25 3.13 -3.44
N ALA A 68 -4.64 2.42 -4.38
CA ALA A 68 -3.75 1.29 -4.09
C ALA A 68 -2.53 1.72 -3.26
N ILE A 69 -1.93 2.88 -3.57
CA ILE A 69 -0.82 3.46 -2.79
C ILE A 69 -1.29 3.79 -1.36
N ALA A 70 -2.47 4.39 -1.20
CA ALA A 70 -3.03 4.68 0.11
C ALA A 70 -3.27 3.40 0.93
N THR A 71 -3.82 2.35 0.31
CA THR A 71 -3.98 1.03 0.95
C THR A 71 -2.63 0.44 1.35
N LEU A 72 -1.63 0.46 0.46
CA LEU A 72 -0.31 -0.09 0.74
C LEU A 72 0.37 0.64 1.91
N LYS A 73 0.21 1.96 1.98
CA LYS A 73 0.69 2.78 3.10
C LYS A 73 0.02 2.38 4.42
N ALA A 74 -1.31 2.22 4.42
CA ALA A 74 -2.05 1.79 5.61
C ALA A 74 -1.60 0.40 6.08
N VAL A 75 -1.48 -0.56 5.16
CA VAL A 75 -1.00 -1.92 5.47
C VAL A 75 0.40 -1.91 6.08
N ALA A 76 1.31 -1.10 5.55
CA ALA A 76 2.66 -0.99 6.08
C ALA A 76 2.70 -0.43 7.52
N PHE A 77 1.84 0.56 7.84
CA PHE A 77 1.69 1.06 9.20
C PHE A 77 1.12 0.01 10.15
N THR A 78 0.01 -0.64 9.77
CA THR A 78 -0.60 -1.70 10.59
C THR A 78 0.35 -2.86 10.83
N ALA A 79 1.10 -3.28 9.80
CA ALA A 79 2.10 -4.32 9.95
C ALA A 79 3.17 -3.93 10.98
N ALA A 80 3.68 -2.68 10.93
CA ALA A 80 4.67 -2.20 11.89
C ALA A 80 4.14 -2.26 13.34
N GLU A 81 2.90 -1.86 13.57
CA GLU A 81 2.25 -1.94 14.89
C GLU A 81 2.10 -3.39 15.37
N ASP A 82 1.70 -4.30 14.49
CA ASP A 82 1.54 -5.73 14.80
C ASP A 82 2.88 -6.39 15.14
N TYR A 83 3.97 -6.05 14.43
CA TYR A 83 5.31 -6.53 14.76
C TYR A 83 5.77 -6.02 16.13
N GLU A 84 5.61 -4.72 16.42
CA GLU A 84 5.98 -4.16 17.73
C GLU A 84 5.15 -4.76 18.89
N ALA A 85 3.87 -5.06 18.66
CA ALA A 85 3.03 -5.73 19.64
C ALA A 85 3.50 -7.17 19.89
N THR A 86 3.83 -7.89 18.81
CA THR A 86 4.33 -9.27 18.88
C THR A 86 5.69 -9.34 19.58
N ASP A 87 6.61 -8.42 19.27
CA ASP A 87 7.92 -8.34 19.92
C ASP A 87 7.80 -8.05 21.42
N ARG A 88 6.92 -7.13 21.81
CA ARG A 88 6.64 -6.85 23.24
C ARG A 88 6.07 -8.07 23.95
N ALA A 89 5.10 -8.76 23.33
CA ALA A 89 4.53 -9.98 23.89
C ALA A 89 5.58 -11.10 24.02
N GLY A 90 6.45 -11.25 23.01
CA GLY A 90 7.57 -12.19 23.04
C GLY A 90 8.57 -11.88 24.15
N ALA A 91 8.97 -10.62 24.31
CA ALA A 91 9.87 -10.18 25.36
C ALA A 91 9.31 -10.43 26.77
N GLN A 92 8.01 -10.19 26.97
CA GLN A 92 7.31 -10.49 28.23
C GLN A 92 7.26 -12.00 28.51
N ALA A 93 6.99 -12.82 27.49
CA ALA A 93 6.98 -14.27 27.64
C ALA A 93 8.37 -14.84 28.01
N VAL A 94 9.43 -14.33 27.40
CA VAL A 94 10.81 -14.74 27.73
C VAL A 94 11.20 -14.31 29.14
N THR A 95 10.95 -13.06 29.52
CA THR A 95 11.26 -12.57 30.88
C THR A 95 10.48 -13.31 31.96
N GLY A 96 9.20 -13.60 31.75
CA GLY A 96 8.39 -14.42 32.65
C GLY A 96 8.88 -15.87 32.77
N THR A 97 9.34 -16.46 31.66
CA THR A 97 9.90 -17.82 31.65
C THR A 97 11.23 -17.89 32.39
N VAL A 98 12.12 -16.91 32.17
CA VAL A 98 13.43 -16.84 32.85
C VAL A 98 13.25 -16.65 34.35
N LEU A 99 12.35 -15.77 34.80
CA LEU A 99 12.03 -15.60 36.22
C LEU A 99 11.47 -16.88 36.85
N GLY A 100 10.62 -17.62 36.14
CA GLY A 100 10.09 -18.89 36.60
C GLY A 100 11.14 -20.01 36.71
N ILE A 101 12.16 -20.01 35.85
CA ILE A 101 13.29 -20.95 35.93
C ILE A 101 14.19 -20.58 37.11
N VAL A 102 14.56 -19.31 37.26
CA VAL A 102 15.43 -18.85 38.36
C VAL A 102 14.78 -19.10 39.73
N LEU A 103 13.47 -18.89 39.89
CA LEU A 103 12.77 -19.18 41.14
C LEU A 103 12.65 -20.68 41.46
N ARG A 104 12.88 -21.56 40.49
CA ARG A 104 12.81 -23.02 40.66
C ARG A 104 14.17 -23.65 40.95
N GLU A 105 15.27 -22.93 40.71
CA GLU A 105 16.64 -23.37 40.96
C GLU A 105 17.25 -22.84 42.27
N VAL A 106 16.50 -22.04 43.06
CA VAL A 106 16.90 -21.52 44.38
C VAL A 106 16.21 -22.25 45.52
#